data_AF-A0A6B3NEQ8-F1
#
_entry.id   AF-A0A6B3NEQ8-F1
#
_cell.length_a   1.000
_cell.length_b   1.000
_cell.length_c   1.000
_cell.angle_alpha   90.00
_cell.angle_beta   90.00
_cell.angle_gamma   90.00
#
_symmetry.space_group_name_H-M   'P 1'
#
loop_
_entity.id
_entity.type
_entity.pdbx_description
1 polymer ?
#
loop_
_entity_poly.entity_id
_entity_poly.type
_entity_poly.pdbx_seq_one_letter_code
_entity_poly.pdbx_strand_id
1 'polypeptide(L)'
;MLVSQKKSCNHPLEPYIERLKAGDALLPDSPENVLEVVGILHSYGIVLDAYSRNLIYIADHQFLVLFPFFKYFNGEVSREKLLRHWWHDRINFEYAEYCMKGMLWHGGGGLDAYLDTPEFKELCAKAI
;
A
#
# COMPACT_ATOMS: atom_id res chain seq x y z
N MET A 1 14.54 49.30 -29.87
CA MET A 1 13.73 48.45 -28.97
C MET A 1 14.66 47.50 -28.25
N LEU A 2 14.83 47.65 -26.95
CA LEU A 2 15.53 46.67 -26.13
C LEU A 2 14.55 45.52 -25.85
N VAL A 3 14.73 44.41 -26.54
CA VAL A 3 13.98 43.18 -26.25
C VAL A 3 14.49 42.68 -24.90
N SER A 4 13.69 42.89 -23.86
CA SER A 4 13.93 42.30 -22.54
C SER A 4 13.98 40.79 -22.70
N GLN A 5 15.19 40.21 -22.70
CA GLN A 5 15.35 38.76 -22.65
C GLN A 5 14.73 38.29 -21.34
N LYS A 6 13.56 37.65 -21.43
CA LYS A 6 12.88 37.02 -20.31
C LYS A 6 13.85 35.95 -19.79
N LYS A 7 14.49 36.20 -18.66
CA LYS A 7 15.37 35.25 -17.98
C LYS A 7 14.55 33.97 -17.78
N SER A 8 14.86 32.89 -18.48
CA SER A 8 14.16 31.64 -18.27
C SER A 8 14.52 31.20 -16.84
N CYS A 9 13.55 31.36 -15.95
CA CYS A 9 13.53 30.67 -14.68
C CYS A 9 13.33 29.20 -15.06
N ASN A 10 14.41 28.49 -15.33
CA ASN A 10 14.31 27.05 -15.53
C ASN A 10 13.84 26.47 -14.20
N HIS A 11 12.76 25.69 -14.23
CA HIS A 11 12.21 25.09 -13.02
C HIS A 11 13.30 24.19 -12.39
N PRO A 12 13.42 24.09 -11.05
CA PRO A 12 14.42 23.22 -10.43
C PRO A 12 14.30 21.74 -10.87
N LEU A 13 13.12 21.33 -11.33
CA LEU A 13 12.84 19.99 -11.89
C LEU A 13 12.83 19.94 -13.42
N GLU A 14 13.24 21.00 -14.13
CA GLU A 14 13.31 21.04 -15.60
C GLU A 14 13.99 19.80 -16.20
N PRO A 15 15.10 19.28 -15.64
CA PRO A 15 15.74 18.07 -16.19
C PRO A 15 14.85 16.83 -16.16
N TYR A 16 13.98 16.69 -15.15
CA TYR A 16 13.04 15.57 -15.05
C TYR A 16 11.83 15.78 -15.96
N ILE A 17 11.36 17.02 -16.08
CA ILE A 17 10.24 17.37 -16.95
C ILE A 17 10.60 17.10 -18.41
N GLU A 18 11.76 17.58 -18.87
CA GLU A 18 12.21 17.37 -20.25
C GLU A 18 12.47 15.88 -20.54
N ARG A 19 13.00 15.14 -19.56
CA ARG A 19 13.13 13.67 -19.64
C ARG A 19 11.78 12.97 -19.84
N LEU A 20 10.80 13.28 -18.99
CA LEU A 20 9.46 12.70 -19.10
C LEU A 20 8.77 13.06 -20.43
N LYS A 21 8.93 14.30 -20.92
CA LYS A 21 8.41 14.72 -22.23
C LYS A 21 9.05 13.96 -23.39
N ALA A 22 10.32 13.58 -23.25
CA ALA A 22 11.03 12.76 -24.23
C ALA A 22 10.62 11.27 -24.18
N GLY A 23 9.80 10.86 -23.21
CA GLY A 23 9.33 9.48 -23.04
C GLY A 23 10.24 8.61 -22.15
N ASP A 24 11.26 9.21 -21.54
CA ASP A 24 12.16 8.52 -20.62
C ASP A 24 11.54 8.38 -19.21
N ALA A 25 12.08 7.46 -18.40
CA ALA A 25 11.64 7.25 -17.02
C ALA A 25 12.16 8.33 -16.05
N LEU A 26 11.53 8.45 -14.87
CA LEU A 26 12.01 9.34 -13.80
C LEU A 26 13.44 9.02 -13.36
N LEU A 27 13.74 7.71 -13.22
CA LEU A 27 15.06 7.19 -12.91
C LEU A 27 15.83 6.93 -14.23
N PRO A 28 17.13 7.28 -14.33
CA PRO A 28 17.92 6.96 -15.52
C PRO A 28 17.97 5.46 -15.79
N ASP A 29 17.95 5.07 -17.07
CA ASP A 29 18.11 3.68 -17.46
C ASP A 29 19.60 3.27 -17.41
N SER A 30 19.94 2.42 -16.44
CA SER A 30 21.27 1.81 -16.31
C SER A 30 21.13 0.38 -15.80
N PRO A 31 22.08 -0.53 -16.12
CA PRO A 31 22.05 -1.91 -15.64
C PRO A 31 21.95 -2.02 -14.11
N GLU A 32 22.63 -1.12 -13.40
CA GLU A 32 22.63 -1.04 -11.93
C GLU A 32 21.23 -0.64 -11.41
N ASN A 33 20.65 0.43 -11.96
CA ASN A 33 19.32 0.89 -11.56
C ASN A 33 18.24 -0.17 -11.82
N VAL A 34 18.32 -0.87 -12.96
CA VAL A 34 17.39 -1.95 -13.29
C VAL A 34 17.52 -3.10 -12.28
N LEU A 35 18.74 -3.52 -11.95
CA LEU A 35 18.98 -4.59 -10.99
C LEU A 35 18.42 -4.23 -9.61
N GLU A 36 18.67 -3.01 -9.13
CA GLU A 36 18.17 -2.53 -7.84
C GLU A 36 16.64 -2.48 -7.79
N VAL A 37 16.01 -1.87 -8.81
CA VAL A 37 14.55 -1.75 -8.87
C VAL A 37 13.89 -3.13 -8.93
N VAL A 38 14.39 -4.03 -9.79
CA VAL A 38 13.84 -5.39 -9.89
C VAL A 38 14.04 -6.16 -8.58
N GLY A 39 15.19 -6.02 -7.91
CA GLY A 39 15.44 -6.65 -6.62
C GLY A 39 14.50 -6.16 -5.52
N ILE A 40 14.24 -4.85 -5.47
CA ILE A 40 13.24 -4.26 -4.55
C ILE A 40 11.85 -4.78 -4.88
N LEU A 41 11.43 -4.75 -6.15
CA LEU A 41 10.12 -5.24 -6.56
C LEU A 41 9.91 -6.72 -6.21
N HIS A 42 10.94 -7.54 -6.38
CA HIS A 42 10.88 -8.96 -6.02
C HIS A 42 10.75 -9.17 -4.50
N SER A 43 11.66 -8.57 -3.72
CA SER A 43 11.63 -8.70 -2.25
C SER A 43 10.34 -8.14 -1.64
N TYR A 44 9.87 -7.00 -2.15
CA TYR A 44 8.64 -6.38 -1.71
C TYR A 44 7.41 -7.18 -2.16
N GLY A 45 7.45 -7.78 -3.34
CA GLY A 45 6.39 -8.67 -3.84
C GLY A 45 6.07 -9.82 -2.89
N ILE A 46 7.10 -10.44 -2.29
CA ILE A 46 6.91 -11.52 -1.29
C ILE A 46 6.14 -11.00 -0.07
N VAL A 47 6.50 -9.82 0.43
CA VAL A 47 5.87 -9.22 1.62
C VAL A 47 4.44 -8.77 1.29
N LEU A 48 4.23 -8.13 0.14
CA LEU A 48 2.92 -7.68 -0.32
C LEU A 48 1.95 -8.84 -0.56
N ASP A 49 2.42 -9.95 -1.09
CA ASP A 49 1.64 -11.18 -1.26
C ASP A 49 1.20 -11.76 0.09
N ALA A 50 2.06 -11.73 1.10
CA ALA A 50 1.66 -12.10 2.46
C ALA A 50 0.64 -11.10 3.05
N TYR A 51 0.86 -9.79 2.86
CA TYR A 51 -0.04 -8.74 3.34
C TYR A 51 -1.44 -8.86 2.76
N SER A 52 -1.56 -9.05 1.44
CA SER A 52 -2.86 -9.14 0.77
C SER A 52 -3.67 -10.33 1.30
N ARG A 53 -3.05 -11.50 1.42
CA ARG A 53 -3.68 -12.70 1.99
C ARG A 53 -4.13 -12.49 3.43
N ASN A 54 -3.30 -11.85 4.26
CA ASN A 54 -3.67 -11.60 5.65
C ASN A 54 -4.80 -10.57 5.79
N LEU A 55 -4.78 -9.48 5.02
CA LEU A 55 -5.84 -8.47 5.05
C LEU A 55 -7.19 -9.05 4.60
N ILE A 56 -7.20 -9.89 3.55
CA ILE A 56 -8.41 -10.61 3.12
C ILE A 56 -8.89 -11.54 4.23
N TYR A 57 -7.99 -12.32 4.83
CA TYR A 57 -8.34 -13.21 5.94
C TYR A 57 -8.98 -12.43 7.11
N ILE A 58 -8.41 -11.29 7.50
CA ILE A 58 -8.95 -10.42 8.55
C ILE A 58 -10.33 -9.90 8.17
N ALA A 59 -10.52 -9.43 6.94
CA ALA A 59 -11.81 -8.93 6.46
C ALA A 59 -12.91 -10.01 6.54
N ASP A 60 -12.59 -11.24 6.12
CA ASP A 60 -13.56 -12.33 6.04
C ASP A 60 -13.83 -13.02 7.39
N HIS A 61 -12.81 -13.17 8.24
CA HIS A 61 -12.87 -14.05 9.41
C HIS A 61 -12.78 -13.31 10.75
N GLN A 62 -12.39 -12.04 10.76
CA GLN A 62 -12.18 -11.25 11.98
C GLN A 62 -13.11 -10.05 12.08
N PHE A 63 -14.17 -10.01 11.25
CA PHE A 63 -15.20 -8.97 11.30
C PHE A 63 -15.84 -8.89 12.69
N LEU A 64 -15.71 -7.72 13.33
CA LEU A 64 -16.23 -7.41 14.68
C LEU A 64 -15.78 -8.34 15.82
N VAL A 65 -14.70 -9.10 15.63
CA VAL A 65 -14.09 -9.89 16.71
C VAL A 65 -13.40 -8.94 17.69
N LEU A 66 -13.93 -8.82 18.91
CA LEU A 66 -13.43 -7.88 19.92
C LEU A 66 -11.99 -8.17 20.37
N PHE A 67 -11.60 -9.45 20.42
CA PHE A 67 -10.26 -9.88 20.83
C PHE A 67 -9.64 -10.83 19.80
N PRO A 68 -9.12 -10.31 18.68
CA PRO A 68 -8.66 -11.12 17.56
C PRO A 68 -7.20 -11.58 17.76
N PHE A 69 -6.93 -12.39 18.79
CA PHE A 69 -5.58 -12.80 19.20
C PHE A 69 -4.76 -13.47 18.08
N PHE A 70 -5.42 -14.18 17.16
CA PHE A 70 -4.77 -14.95 16.10
C PHE A 70 -4.98 -14.36 14.69
N LYS A 71 -5.33 -13.07 14.58
CA LYS A 71 -5.61 -12.44 13.28
C LYS A 71 -4.48 -12.53 12.25
N TYR A 72 -3.23 -12.65 12.71
CA TYR A 72 -2.05 -12.77 11.85
C TYR A 72 -1.69 -14.20 11.45
N PHE A 73 -2.52 -15.17 11.84
CA PHE A 73 -2.22 -16.59 11.62
C PHE A 73 -2.93 -17.17 10.40
N ASN A 74 -3.82 -16.43 9.75
CA ASN A 74 -4.60 -16.89 8.60
C ASN A 74 -5.34 -18.23 8.86
N GLY A 75 -5.82 -18.44 10.09
CA GLY A 75 -6.48 -19.69 10.50
C GLY A 75 -5.54 -20.86 10.79
N GLU A 76 -4.24 -20.73 10.48
CA GLU A 76 -3.23 -21.77 10.66
C GLU A 76 -2.48 -21.58 11.98
N VAL A 77 -3.12 -21.94 13.09
CA VAL A 77 -2.48 -21.84 14.42
C VAL A 77 -1.68 -23.12 14.70
N SER A 78 -0.37 -22.97 14.88
CA SER A 78 0.53 -24.06 15.30
C SER A 78 1.45 -23.59 16.43
N ARG A 79 1.94 -24.52 17.25
CA ARG A 79 2.88 -24.22 18.34
C ARG A 79 4.14 -23.51 17.82
N GLU A 80 4.66 -23.96 16.68
CA GLU A 80 5.82 -23.35 16.05
C GLU A 80 5.55 -21.90 15.63
N LYS A 81 4.43 -21.64 14.94
CA LYS A 81 4.07 -20.30 14.47
C LYS A 81 3.82 -19.36 15.66
N LEU A 82 3.24 -19.86 16.75
CA LEU A 82 3.05 -19.09 17.99
C LEU A 82 4.39 -18.68 18.60
N LEU A 83 5.34 -19.59 18.71
CA LEU A 83 6.67 -19.30 19.25
C LEU A 83 7.42 -18.28 18.39
N ARG A 84 7.41 -18.44 17.07
CA ARG A 84 8.01 -17.47 16.14
C ARG A 84 7.35 -16.09 16.27
N HIS A 85 6.02 -16.06 16.36
CA HIS A 85 5.25 -14.83 16.51
C HIS A 85 5.63 -14.07 17.79
N TRP A 86 5.71 -14.75 18.93
CA TRP A 86 6.15 -14.18 20.21
C TRP A 86 7.61 -13.76 20.22
N TRP A 87 8.46 -14.45 19.47
CA TRP A 87 9.86 -14.08 19.29
C TRP A 87 10.07 -12.94 18.27
N HIS A 88 8.98 -12.37 17.73
CA HIS A 88 9.03 -11.37 16.67
C HIS A 88 9.71 -11.83 15.36
N ASP A 89 9.89 -13.15 15.17
CA ASP A 89 10.31 -13.74 13.90
C ASP A 89 9.09 -13.90 12.98
N ARG A 90 8.60 -12.76 12.47
CA ARG A 90 7.38 -12.72 11.65
C ARG A 90 7.37 -11.55 10.68
N ILE A 91 6.51 -11.66 9.69
CA ILE A 91 6.10 -10.53 8.85
C ILE A 91 5.35 -9.51 9.70
N ASN A 92 5.72 -8.23 9.55
CA ASN A 92 5.05 -7.10 10.19
C ASN A 92 3.75 -6.79 9.45
N PHE A 93 2.67 -7.47 9.82
CA PHE A 93 1.32 -7.24 9.29
C PHE A 93 0.70 -5.95 9.83
N GLU A 94 1.21 -5.42 10.94
CA GLU A 94 0.78 -4.16 11.53
C GLU A 94 0.96 -3.00 10.54
N TYR A 95 2.02 -3.03 9.73
CA TYR A 95 2.25 -2.06 8.67
C TYR A 95 1.17 -2.11 7.58
N ALA A 96 0.73 -3.31 7.19
CA ALA A 96 -0.34 -3.46 6.20
C ALA A 96 -1.68 -2.90 6.72
N GLU A 97 -2.03 -3.17 7.98
CA GLU A 97 -3.20 -2.58 8.62
C GLU A 97 -3.09 -1.06 8.73
N TYR A 98 -1.90 -0.54 9.01
CA TYR A 98 -1.67 0.90 9.04
C TYR A 98 -1.92 1.54 7.68
N CYS A 99 -1.41 0.95 6.60
CA CYS A 99 -1.69 1.40 5.23
C CYS A 99 -3.19 1.37 4.92
N MET A 100 -3.89 0.27 5.25
CA MET A 100 -5.35 0.16 5.08
C MET A 100 -6.11 1.26 5.84
N LYS A 101 -5.74 1.52 7.10
CA LYS A 101 -6.34 2.60 7.91
C LYS A 101 -6.05 3.97 7.32
N GLY A 102 -4.86 4.18 6.79
CA GLY A 102 -4.51 5.40 6.06
C GLY A 102 -5.40 5.62 4.84
N MET A 103 -5.66 4.56 4.07
CA MET A 103 -6.57 4.62 2.92
C MET A 103 -8.01 4.94 3.35
N LEU A 104 -8.51 4.30 4.41
CA LEU A 104 -9.83 4.58 4.97
C LEU A 104 -9.96 6.05 5.42
N TRP A 105 -8.94 6.59 6.08
CA TRP A 105 -8.98 7.95 6.60
C TRP A 105 -8.92 9.01 5.49
N HIS A 106 -8.04 8.82 4.51
CA HIS A 106 -7.85 9.78 3.43
C HIS A 106 -8.97 9.71 2.39
N GLY A 107 -9.69 8.60 2.33
CA GLY A 107 -10.66 8.33 1.28
C GLY A 107 -9.99 8.20 -0.09
N GLY A 108 -10.76 7.77 -1.08
CA GLY A 108 -10.23 7.64 -2.43
C GLY A 108 -11.15 6.89 -3.38
N GLY A 109 -11.13 7.29 -4.65
CA GLY A 109 -11.82 6.57 -5.73
C GLY A 109 -13.35 6.54 -5.63
N GLY A 110 -13.97 7.39 -4.78
CA GLY A 110 -15.42 7.50 -4.64
C GLY A 110 -16.09 6.42 -3.78
N LEU A 111 -15.31 5.53 -3.14
CA LEU A 111 -15.84 4.49 -2.26
C LEU A 111 -16.66 5.07 -1.09
N ASP A 112 -16.17 6.15 -0.48
CA ASP A 112 -16.79 6.77 0.69
C ASP A 112 -18.24 7.21 0.42
N ALA A 113 -18.50 7.70 -0.79
CA ALA A 113 -19.85 8.11 -1.21
C ALA A 113 -20.83 6.92 -1.23
N TYR A 114 -20.36 5.71 -1.57
CA TYR A 114 -21.17 4.50 -1.50
C TYR A 114 -21.36 4.02 -0.04
N LEU A 115 -20.32 4.11 0.79
CA LEU A 115 -20.38 3.71 2.20
C LEU A 115 -21.39 4.54 3.01
N ASP A 116 -21.67 5.78 2.60
CA ASP A 116 -22.66 6.65 3.24
C ASP A 116 -24.12 6.36 2.86
N THR A 117 -24.34 5.54 1.82
CA THR A 117 -25.68 5.26 1.29
C THR A 117 -26.58 4.51 2.28
N PRO A 118 -27.91 4.67 2.18
CA PRO A 118 -28.85 3.84 2.93
C PRO A 118 -28.71 2.34 2.61
N GLU A 119 -28.40 2.01 1.36
CA GLU A 119 -28.17 0.64 0.89
C GLU A 119 -27.03 -0.03 1.68
N PHE A 120 -25.86 0.61 1.76
CA PHE A 120 -24.73 0.05 2.49
C PHE A 120 -25.02 -0.12 3.99
N LYS A 121 -25.73 0.84 4.59
CA LYS A 121 -26.16 0.74 6.00
C LYS A 121 -27.07 -0.47 6.24
N GLU A 122 -27.99 -0.76 5.32
CA GLU A 122 -28.84 -1.95 5.40
C GLU A 122 -28.03 -3.24 5.30
N LEU A 123 -27.03 -3.29 4.41
CA LEU A 123 -26.11 -4.42 4.29
C LEU A 123 -25.29 -4.64 5.56
N CYS A 124 -24.77 -3.57 6.16
CA CYS A 124 -24.08 -3.65 7.45
C CYS A 124 -25.00 -4.20 8.54
N ALA A 125 -26.24 -3.71 8.63
CA ALA A 125 -27.21 -4.20 9.63
C ALA A 125 -27.54 -5.70 9.49
N LYS A 126 -27.38 -6.28 8.29
CA LYS A 126 -27.54 -7.72 8.05
C LYS A 126 -26.29 -8.53 8.42
N ALA A 127 -25.11 -7.91 8.40
CA ALA A 127 -23.83 -8.57 8.63
C ALA A 127 -23.40 -8.56 10.11
N ILE A 128 -23.88 -7.57 10.88
CA ILE A 128 -23.64 -7.41 12.34
C ILE A 128 -24.62 -8.27 13.13
#